data_AF-A0A1Q7KWR8-F1
#
_entry.id   AF-A0A1Q7KWR8-F1
#
_cell.length_a   1.000
_cell.length_b   1.000
_cell.length_c   1.000
_cell.angle_alpha   90.00
_cell.angle_beta   90.00
_cell.angle_gamma   90.00
#
_symmetry.space_group_name_H-M   'P 1'
#
loop_
_entity.id
_entity.type
_entity.pdbx_description
1 polymer ?
#
loop_
_entity_poly.entity_id
_entity_poly.type
_entity_poly.pdbx_seq_one_letter_code
_entity_poly.pdbx_strand_id
1 'polypeptide(L)'
;MNSTISGGKIKEFQYDLQSASIIIKIQTVSDGSLVITIPKIITDLNSSHKPFKDYHTVLVDGMEENIGLVPTANGSSFTIPFTNGTQEIEIIGNQVGQQN
;
A
#
# COMPACT_ATOMS: atom_id res chain seq x y z
N MET A 1 9.12 3.59 7.17
CA MET A 1 7.66 3.84 7.12
C MET A 1 7.09 3.72 8.52
N ASN A 2 6.00 4.41 8.82
CA ASN A 2 5.26 4.18 10.04
C ASN A 2 4.13 3.19 9.74
N SER A 3 4.06 2.10 10.50
CA SER A 3 3.02 1.08 10.36
C SER A 3 2.56 0.56 11.71
N THR A 4 1.31 0.12 11.77
CA THR A 4 0.71 -0.58 12.90
C THR A 4 -0.18 -1.67 12.35
N ILE A 5 -0.09 -2.87 12.92
CA ILE A 5 -0.85 -4.03 12.49
C ILE A 5 -1.57 -4.64 13.68
N SER A 6 -2.85 -4.95 13.48
CA SER A 6 -3.66 -5.78 14.38
C SER A 6 -3.88 -7.14 13.72
N GLY A 7 -4.05 -8.22 14.50
CA GLY A 7 -4.33 -9.55 13.95
C GLY A 7 -3.15 -10.24 13.24
N GLY A 8 -1.95 -9.69 13.30
CA GLY A 8 -0.77 -10.27 12.68
C GLY A 8 0.51 -9.50 12.95
N LYS A 9 1.55 -9.79 12.18
CA LYS A 9 2.82 -9.05 12.14
C LYS A 9 3.32 -8.88 10.71
N ILE A 10 4.06 -7.81 10.47
CA ILE A 10 4.75 -7.60 9.20
C ILE A 10 6.04 -8.41 9.20
N LYS A 11 6.31 -9.15 8.12
CA LYS A 11 7.55 -9.89 7.92
C LYS A 11 8.55 -9.09 7.11
N GLU A 12 8.07 -8.46 6.03
CA GLU A 12 8.93 -7.84 5.03
C GLU A 12 8.22 -6.69 4.33
N PHE A 13 9.00 -5.67 3.98
CA PHE A 13 8.62 -4.65 3.01
C PHE A 13 9.53 -4.78 1.79
N GLN A 14 8.95 -4.89 0.61
CA GLN A 14 9.67 -4.83 -0.66
C GLN A 14 9.17 -3.62 -1.45
N TYR A 15 10.11 -2.88 -2.00
CA TYR A 15 9.84 -1.69 -2.80
C TYR A 15 10.24 -2.01 -4.23
N ASP A 16 9.27 -2.08 -5.12
CA ASP A 16 9.53 -2.25 -6.53
C ASP A 16 9.39 -0.90 -7.25
N LEU A 17 10.55 -0.34 -7.57
CA LEU A 17 10.64 0.95 -8.27
C LEU A 17 10.18 0.85 -9.73
N GLN A 18 10.21 -0.34 -10.34
CA GLN A 18 9.78 -0.52 -11.73
C GLN A 18 8.26 -0.53 -11.84
N SER A 19 7.58 -1.21 -10.93
CA SER A 19 6.11 -1.25 -10.86
C SER A 19 5.50 -0.08 -10.08
N ALA A 20 6.34 0.75 -9.43
CA ALA A 20 5.90 1.76 -8.47
C ALA A 20 5.02 1.15 -7.36
N SER A 21 5.35 -0.06 -6.90
CA SER A 21 4.60 -0.78 -5.88
C SER A 21 5.39 -1.02 -4.60
N ILE A 22 4.63 -1.16 -3.51
CA ILE A 22 5.12 -1.57 -2.19
C ILE A 22 4.43 -2.87 -1.84
N ILE A 23 5.19 -3.94 -1.75
CA ILE A 23 4.72 -5.27 -1.35
C ILE A 23 5.03 -5.47 0.13
N ILE A 24 4.00 -5.86 0.88
CA ILE A 24 4.04 -6.01 2.33
C ILE A 24 3.67 -7.44 2.65
N LYS A 25 4.67 -8.25 3.02
CA LYS A 25 4.42 -9.62 3.44
C LYS A 25 4.04 -9.64 4.91
N ILE A 26 2.91 -10.24 5.22
CA ILE A 26 2.40 -10.34 6.59
C ILE A 26 2.34 -11.82 7.03
N GLN A 27 2.24 -12.01 8.33
CA GLN A 27 1.83 -13.27 8.94
C GLN A 27 0.64 -12.96 9.85
N THR A 28 -0.49 -13.59 9.55
CA THR A 28 -1.75 -13.39 10.26
C THR A 28 -1.94 -14.46 11.35
N VAL A 29 -2.65 -14.09 12.41
CA VAL A 29 -3.10 -14.98 13.49
C VAL A 29 -4.60 -14.84 13.75
N SER A 30 -5.20 -13.75 13.27
CA SER A 30 -6.64 -13.50 13.22
C SER A 30 -6.93 -12.51 12.08
N ASP A 31 -8.21 -12.24 11.82
CA ASP A 31 -8.61 -11.08 11.04
C ASP A 31 -8.07 -9.81 11.70
N GLY A 32 -7.82 -8.78 10.89
CA GLY A 32 -7.17 -7.58 11.37
C GLY A 32 -7.09 -6.47 10.34
N SER A 33 -6.22 -5.51 10.63
CA SER A 33 -5.96 -4.38 9.75
C SER A 33 -4.50 -3.93 9.83
N LEU A 34 -4.00 -3.49 8.67
CA LEU A 34 -2.74 -2.79 8.54
C LEU A 34 -3.01 -1.30 8.36
N VAL A 35 -2.53 -0.49 9.28
CA VAL A 35 -2.42 0.96 9.12
C VAL A 35 -0.99 1.28 8.71
N ILE A 36 -0.80 1.95 7.58
CA ILE A 36 0.52 2.30 7.08
C ILE A 36 0.54 3.69 6.46
N THR A 37 1.57 4.47 6.78
CA THR A 37 1.85 5.75 6.13
C THR A 37 3.03 5.62 5.17
N ILE A 38 2.74 5.80 3.89
CA ILE A 38 3.74 5.87 2.82
C ILE A 38 4.36 7.27 2.85
N PRO A 39 5.67 7.40 3.09
CA PRO A 39 6.34 8.69 3.18
C PRO A 39 6.19 9.52 1.92
N LYS A 40 6.11 10.85 2.11
CA LYS A 40 5.97 11.83 1.04
C LYS A 40 7.04 11.70 -0.06
N ILE A 41 8.28 11.39 0.32
CA ILE A 41 9.37 11.15 -0.65
C ILE A 41 9.07 10.01 -1.62
N ILE A 42 8.23 9.03 -1.26
CA ILE A 42 7.85 7.92 -2.15
C ILE A 42 6.62 8.31 -2.98
N THR A 43 5.64 8.98 -2.36
CA THR A 43 4.42 9.41 -3.07
C THR A 43 4.66 10.53 -4.08
N ASP A 44 5.71 11.32 -3.90
CA ASP A 44 6.06 12.48 -4.73
C ASP A 44 7.03 12.11 -5.88
N LEU A 45 7.64 10.93 -5.87
CA LEU A 45 8.60 10.47 -6.90
C LEU A 45 7.94 9.94 -8.18
N ASN A 46 6.61 10.03 -8.32
CA ASN A 46 5.94 9.57 -9.53
C ASN A 46 6.20 10.55 -10.68
N SER A 47 7.04 10.13 -11.64
CA SER A 47 7.49 10.86 -12.84
C SER A 47 6.36 11.33 -13.77
N SER A 48 5.12 10.91 -13.50
CA SER A 48 3.91 11.34 -14.20
C SER A 48 3.31 12.67 -13.72
N HIS A 49 3.92 13.34 -12.73
CA HIS A 49 3.40 14.58 -12.11
C HIS A 49 1.98 14.45 -11.52
N LYS A 50 1.48 13.22 -11.33
CA LYS A 50 0.23 12.96 -10.62
C LYS A 50 0.55 12.44 -9.22
N PRO A 51 0.08 13.11 -8.16
CA PRO A 51 0.32 12.63 -6.81
C PRO A 51 -0.35 11.27 -6.61
N PHE A 52 0.30 10.39 -5.83
CA PHE A 52 -0.26 9.13 -5.31
C PHE A 52 -1.68 9.30 -4.73
N LYS A 53 -2.04 10.54 -4.36
CA LYS A 53 -3.32 10.98 -3.82
C LYS A 53 -4.53 10.65 -4.70
N ASP A 54 -4.39 10.63 -6.02
CA ASP A 54 -5.54 10.56 -6.93
C ASP A 54 -5.69 9.22 -7.65
N TYR A 55 -4.64 8.38 -7.68
CA TYR A 55 -4.65 7.10 -8.37
C TYR A 55 -3.76 6.07 -7.65
N HIS A 56 -4.37 5.05 -7.08
CA HIS A 56 -3.68 3.90 -6.50
C HIS A 56 -4.53 2.65 -6.63
N THR A 57 -3.89 1.49 -6.55
CA THR A 57 -4.53 0.18 -6.45
C THR A 57 -3.99 -0.52 -5.21
N VAL A 58 -4.88 -1.07 -4.39
CA VAL A 58 -4.49 -1.92 -3.25
C VAL A 58 -4.91 -3.34 -3.53
N LEU A 59 -3.97 -4.28 -3.44
CA LEU A 59 -4.23 -5.69 -3.57
C LEU A 59 -4.05 -6.39 -2.21
N VAL A 60 -4.96 -7.29 -1.87
CA VAL A 60 -4.85 -8.22 -0.72
C VAL A 60 -4.83 -9.63 -1.29
N ASP A 61 -3.70 -10.33 -1.13
CA ASP A 61 -3.40 -11.60 -1.82
C ASP A 61 -3.71 -11.56 -3.34
N GLY A 62 -3.39 -10.44 -3.98
CA GLY A 62 -3.60 -10.23 -5.42
C GLY A 62 -5.03 -9.84 -5.83
N MET A 63 -5.97 -9.76 -4.88
CA MET A 63 -7.34 -9.28 -5.14
C MET A 63 -7.45 -7.79 -4.85
N GLU A 64 -8.02 -7.02 -5.79
CA GLU A 64 -8.18 -5.58 -5.63
C GLU A 64 -9.23 -5.24 -4.58
N GLU A 65 -8.85 -4.36 -3.66
CA GLU A 65 -9.69 -3.86 -2.58
C GLU A 65 -9.93 -2.35 -2.74
N ASN A 66 -11.17 -1.91 -2.50
CA ASN A 66 -11.52 -0.49 -2.55
C ASN A 66 -11.08 0.20 -1.26
N ILE A 67 -9.79 0.53 -1.19
CA ILE A 67 -9.18 1.21 -0.05
C ILE A 67 -8.91 2.66 -0.41
N GLY A 68 -9.43 3.60 0.38
CA GLY A 68 -9.06 5.00 0.25
C GLY A 68 -7.71 5.32 0.90
N LEU A 69 -7.14 6.45 0.53
CA LEU A 69 -5.99 7.03 1.25
C LEU A 69 -6.39 8.28 2.02
N VAL A 70 -5.66 8.54 3.10
CA VAL A 70 -5.79 9.74 3.92
C VAL A 70 -4.49 10.53 3.82
N PRO A 71 -4.49 11.73 3.20
CA PRO A 71 -3.31 12.59 3.18
C PRO A 71 -2.93 13.02 4.59
N THR A 72 -1.62 13.07 4.86
CA THR A 72 -1.03 13.52 6.13
C THR A 72 0.09 14.52 5.84
N ALA A 73 0.60 15.18 6.87
CA ALA A 73 1.78 16.04 6.73
C ALA A 73 3.03 15.25 6.25
N ASN A 74 3.08 13.95 6.49
CA ASN A 74 4.25 13.09 6.26
C ASN A 74 4.12 12.19 5.02
N GLY A 75 3.01 12.26 4.28
CA GLY A 75 2.72 11.40 3.13
C GLY A 75 1.26 10.92 3.12
N SER A 76 1.00 9.72 2.61
CA SER A 76 -0.36 9.17 2.48
C SER A 76 -0.54 7.94 3.38
N SER A 77 -1.63 7.91 4.16
CA SER A 77 -1.95 6.80 5.05
C SER A 77 -3.06 5.91 4.50
N PHE A 78 -2.90 4.60 4.64
CA PHE A 78 -3.87 3.57 4.28
C PHE A 78 -4.31 2.81 5.52
N THR A 79 -5.57 2.38 5.55
CA THR A 79 -6.09 1.40 6.50
C THR A 79 -6.65 0.24 5.70
N ILE A 80 -5.95 -0.89 5.74
CA ILE A 80 -6.22 -2.05 4.88
C ILE A 80 -6.68 -3.20 5.77
N PRO A 81 -7.97 -3.56 5.75
CA PRO A 81 -8.45 -4.76 6.44
C PRO A 81 -7.93 -6.02 5.74
N PHE A 82 -7.77 -7.10 6.49
CA PHE A 82 -7.42 -8.41 5.97
C PHE A 82 -8.05 -9.52 6.81
N THR A 83 -8.16 -10.72 6.24
CA THR A 83 -8.63 -11.92 6.93
C THR A 83 -7.46 -12.78 7.41
N ASN A 84 -7.72 -13.64 8.39
CA ASN A 84 -6.76 -14.66 8.78
C ASN A 84 -6.44 -15.57 7.59
N GLY A 85 -5.16 -15.82 7.36
CA GLY A 85 -4.65 -16.49 6.17
C GLY A 85 -4.07 -15.56 5.12
N THR A 86 -4.33 -14.24 5.17
CA THR A 86 -3.67 -13.29 4.26
C THR A 86 -2.16 -13.31 4.43
N GLN A 87 -1.44 -13.27 3.30
CA GLN A 87 0.02 -13.35 3.27
C GLN A 87 0.67 -12.10 2.68
N GLU A 88 -0.05 -11.40 1.81
CA GLU A 88 0.49 -10.26 1.08
C GLU A 88 -0.51 -9.12 0.94
N ILE A 89 -0.02 -7.90 1.11
CA ILE A 89 -0.71 -6.67 0.78
C ILE A 89 0.20 -5.89 -0.18
N GLU A 90 -0.32 -5.46 -1.31
CA GLU A 90 0.41 -4.64 -2.28
C GLU A 90 -0.28 -3.28 -2.44
N ILE A 91 0.50 -2.20 -2.44
CA ILE A 91 0.04 -0.85 -2.74
C ILE A 91 0.77 -0.37 -3.98
N ILE A 92 0.03 -0.19 -5.07
CA ILE A 92 0.55 0.23 -6.36
C ILE A 92 0.22 1.71 -6.55
N GLY A 93 1.24 2.55 -6.70
CA GLY A 93 1.05 3.94 -7.12
C GLY A 93 0.78 3.97 -8.61
N ASN A 94 -0.47 4.19 -9.02
CA ASN A 94 -0.81 4.15 -10.44
C ASN A 94 0.01 5.20 -11.21
N GLN A 95 0.86 4.73 -12.11
CA GLN A 95 1.31 5.53 -13.24
C GLN A 95 0.14 5.57 -14.22
N VAL A 96 -0.50 6.74 -14.38
CA VAL A 96 -1.38 6.91 -15.53
C VAL A 96 -0.49 6.87 -16.78
N GLY A 97 -0.52 5.75 -17.52
CA GLY A 97 0.24 5.60 -18.77
C GLY A 97 0.44 4.20 -19.36
N GLN A 98 -0.54 3.29 -19.34
CA GLN A 98 -0.71 2.39 -20.49
C GLN A 98 -1.90 2.88 -21.31
N GLN A 99 -1.65 3.93 -22.09
CA GLN A 99 -2.39 4.15 -23.32
C GLN A 99 -1.40 4.00 -24.47
N ASN A 100 -1.43 2.84 -25.12
CA ASN A 100 -1.10 2.68 -26.52
C ASN A 100 -2.30 1.99 -27.18
#